data_AF-A0A1F7NKF5-F1
#
_entry.id   AF-A0A1F7NKF5-F1
#
_cell.length_a   1.000
_cell.length_b   1.000
_cell.length_c   1.000
_cell.angle_alpha   90.00
_cell.angle_beta   90.00
_cell.angle_gamma   90.00
#
_symmetry.space_group_name_H-M   'P 1'
#
loop_
_entity.id
_entity.type
_entity.pdbx_description
1 polymer ?
#
loop_
_entity_poly.entity_id
_entity_poly.type
_entity_poly.pdbx_seq_one_letter_code
_entity_poly.pdbx_strand_id
1 'polypeptide(L)'
;MGLQPYLILAACLFTIGLFGVLTRRNAIGILLGIELMLNAVNVNLVAFARFTGETAGLIFALFTISITVAEVALGLAIVILIF
;
A
#
# COMPACT_ATOMS: atom_id res chain seq x y z
N MET A 1 0.25 7.29 -22.82
CA MET A 1 0.98 7.57 -21.56
C MET A 1 1.98 6.45 -21.32
N GLY A 2 3.23 6.76 -20.98
CA GLY A 2 4.27 5.75 -20.70
C GLY A 2 4.19 5.16 -19.29
N LEU A 3 5.10 4.26 -18.94
CA LEU A 3 5.19 3.62 -17.61
C LEU A 3 5.76 4.58 -16.55
N GLN A 4 6.66 5.48 -16.94
CA GLN A 4 7.38 6.40 -16.04
C GLN A 4 6.47 7.22 -15.10
N PRO A 5 5.35 7.83 -15.53
CA PRO A 5 4.47 8.58 -14.63
C PRO A 5 3.89 7.73 -13.50
N TYR A 6 3.57 6.46 -13.77
CA TYR A 6 3.05 5.53 -12.76
C TYR A 6 4.13 5.14 -11.75
N LEU A 7 5.37 4.94 -12.20
CA LEU A 7 6.51 4.66 -11.33
C LEU A 7 6.82 5.84 -10.41
N ILE A 8 6.81 7.06 -10.97
CA ILE A 8 7.02 8.29 -10.18
C ILE A 8 5.91 8.45 -9.14
N LEU A 9 4.65 8.24 -9.55
CA LEU A 9 3.52 8.31 -8.63
C LEU A 9 3.65 7.27 -7.50
N ALA A 10 3.94 6.01 -7.83
CA ALA A 10 4.15 4.96 -6.84
C ALA A 10 5.30 5.29 -5.89
N ALA A 11 6.44 5.78 -6.39
CA ALA A 11 7.57 6.19 -5.55
C ALA A 11 7.21 7.35 -4.61
N CYS A 12 6.48 8.36 -5.10
CA CYS A 12 5.99 9.46 -4.27
C CYS A 12 5.04 8.97 -3.16
N LEU A 13 4.06 8.14 -3.51
CA LEU A 13 3.12 7.60 -2.51
C LEU A 13 3.82 6.72 -1.48
N PHE A 14 4.77 5.89 -1.92
CA PHE A 14 5.54 5.02 -1.02
C PHE A 14 6.40 5.84 -0.04
N THR A 15 7.09 6.87 -0.52
CA THR A 15 7.92 7.73 0.32
C THR A 15 7.09 8.56 1.31
N ILE A 16 5.90 9.03 0.91
CA ILE A 16 4.95 9.69 1.83
C ILE A 16 4.45 8.71 2.89
N GLY A 17 4.10 7.48 2.50
CA GLY A 17 3.69 6.44 3.44
C GLY A 17 4.80 6.08 4.43
N LEU A 18 6.03 5.92 3.93
CA LEU A 18 7.22 5.68 4.74
C LEU A 18 7.48 6.83 5.73
N PHE A 19 7.37 8.08 5.27
CA PHE A 19 7.46 9.24 6.15
C PHE A 19 6.37 9.21 7.22
N GLY A 20 5.14 8.82 6.87
CA GLY A 20 4.04 8.60 7.82
C GLY A 20 4.40 7.57 8.89
N VAL A 21 4.90 6.41 8.49
CA VAL A 21 5.33 5.33 9.41
C VAL A 21 6.41 5.82 10.39
N LEU A 22 7.40 6.57 9.90
CA LEU A 22 8.53 7.02 10.72
C LEU A 22 8.20 8.20 11.65
N THR A 23 7.22 9.04 11.29
CA THR A 23 6.91 10.27 12.05
C THR A 23 5.75 10.11 13.03
N ARG A 24 4.84 9.16 12.80
CA ARG A 24 3.66 8.97 13.65
C ARG A 24 4.02 8.19 14.91
N ARG A 25 3.54 8.68 16.06
CA ARG A 25 3.73 8.04 17.38
C ARG A 25 2.54 7.22 17.84
N ASN A 26 1.41 7.31 17.13
CA ASN A 26 0.20 6.56 17.42
C ASN A 26 0.07 5.36 16.47
N ALA A 27 -0.40 4.23 17.00
CA ALA A 27 -0.56 3.00 16.24
C ALA A 27 -1.41 3.19 14.98
N ILE A 28 -2.52 3.93 15.08
CA ILE A 28 -3.40 4.25 13.94
C ILE A 28 -2.64 5.03 12.85
N GLY A 29 -1.81 6.00 13.23
CA GLY A 29 -1.04 6.78 12.26
C GLY A 29 0.04 5.95 11.56
N ILE A 30 0.62 4.99 12.28
CA ILE A 30 1.58 4.03 11.70
C ILE A 30 0.85 3.12 10.70
N LEU A 31 -0.30 2.55 11.07
CA LEU A 31 -1.12 1.71 10.19
C LEU A 31 -1.51 2.46 8.91
N LEU A 32 -1.98 3.71 9.02
CA LEU A 32 -2.29 4.54 7.85
C LEU A 32 -1.09 4.79 6.93
N GLY A 33 0.12 4.86 7.48
CA GLY A 33 1.35 4.95 6.68
C GLY A 33 1.62 3.67 5.90
N ILE A 34 1.46 2.51 6.55
CA ILE A 34 1.62 1.18 5.92
C ILE A 34 0.58 0.99 4.81
N GLU A 35 -0.67 1.34 5.05
CA GLU A 35 -1.76 1.32 4.07
C GLU A 35 -1.40 2.10 2.79
N LEU A 36 -0.83 3.30 2.96
CA LEU A 36 -0.41 4.13 1.83
C LEU A 36 0.77 3.52 1.07
N MET A 37 1.71 2.89 1.77
CA MET A 37 2.83 2.16 1.16
C MET A 37 2.34 0.94 0.35
N LEU A 38 1.41 0.14 0.88
CA LEU A 38 0.83 -1.00 0.17
C LEU A 38 0.02 -0.57 -1.05
N ASN A 39 -0.70 0.55 -0.97
CA ASN A 39 -1.38 1.14 -2.13
C ASN A 39 -0.39 1.55 -3.24
N ALA A 40 0.76 2.12 -2.88
CA ALA A 40 1.81 2.45 -3.84
C ALA A 40 2.35 1.19 -4.56
N VAL A 41 2.53 0.09 -3.84
CA VAL A 41 2.91 -1.21 -4.41
C VAL A 41 1.84 -1.71 -5.39
N ASN A 42 0.56 -1.59 -5.04
CA ASN A 42 -0.54 -1.98 -5.94
C ASN A 42 -0.56 -1.17 -7.24
N VAL A 43 -0.35 0.15 -7.17
CA VAL A 43 -0.22 1.00 -8.37
C VAL A 43 0.91 0.50 -9.26
N ASN A 44 2.05 0.14 -8.68
CA ASN A 44 3.20 -0.36 -9.41
C ASN A 44 2.90 -1.72 -10.08
N LEU A 45 2.30 -2.66 -9.35
CA LEU A 45 1.93 -3.98 -9.85
C LEU A 45 0.94 -3.90 -11.03
N VAL A 46 -0.10 -3.08 -10.90
CA VAL A 46 -1.11 -2.88 -11.96
C VAL A 46 -0.50 -2.17 -13.18
N ALA A 47 0.39 -1.19 -12.96
CA ALA A 47 1.11 -0.55 -14.05
C ALA A 47 1.95 -1.58 -14.82
N PHE A 48 2.78 -2.37 -14.13
CA PHE A 48 3.59 -3.41 -14.79
C PHE A 48 2.74 -4.46 -15.50
N ALA A 49 1.63 -4.91 -14.91
CA ALA A 49 0.70 -5.83 -15.56
C ALA A 49 0.17 -5.27 -16.89
N ARG A 50 -0.19 -3.98 -16.92
CA ARG A 50 -0.67 -3.31 -18.13
C ARG A 50 0.40 -3.19 -19.22
N PHE A 51 1.66 -2.90 -18.86
CA PHE A 51 2.74 -2.68 -19.83
C PHE A 51 3.41 -3.98 -20.31
N THR A 52 3.42 -5.03 -19.49
CA THR A 52 3.97 -6.35 -19.86
C THR A 52 2.93 -7.26 -20.52
N GLY A 53 1.63 -7.01 -20.29
CA GLY A 53 0.56 -7.90 -20.73
C GLY A 53 0.36 -9.11 -19.82
N GLU A 54 1.18 -9.26 -18.78
CA GLU A 54 1.11 -10.35 -17.81
C GLU A 54 0.03 -10.08 -16.76
N THR A 55 -0.83 -11.06 -16.51
CA THR A 55 -1.90 -10.96 -15.49
C THR A 55 -1.40 -11.14 -14.06
N ALA A 56 -0.16 -11.62 -13.88
CA ALA A 56 0.43 -11.85 -12.57
C ALA A 56 0.38 -10.61 -11.67
N GLY A 57 0.74 -9.42 -12.19
CA GLY A 57 0.69 -8.18 -11.40
C GLY A 57 -0.72 -7.81 -10.94
N LEU A 58 -1.75 -8.12 -11.74
CA LEU A 58 -3.15 -7.89 -11.36
C LEU A 58 -3.60 -8.88 -10.28
N ILE A 59 -3.20 -10.15 -10.39
CA ILE A 59 -3.49 -11.18 -9.38
C ILE A 59 -2.83 -10.80 -8.04
N PHE A 60 -1.56 -10.42 -8.05
CA PHE A 60 -0.87 -9.97 -6.84
C PHE A 60 -1.54 -8.75 -6.20
N ALA A 61 -1.97 -7.76 -7.00
CA ALA A 61 -2.67 -6.59 -6.46
C ALA A 61 -3.98 -6.95 -5.74
N LEU A 62 -4.74 -7.93 -6.24
CA LEU A 62 -5.94 -8.43 -5.57
C LEU A 62 -5.63 -9.12 -4.23
N PHE A 63 -4.54 -9.90 -4.18
CA PHE A 63 -4.09 -10.51 -2.92
C PHE A 63 -3.64 -9.44 -1.92
N THR A 64 -2.87 -8.44 -2.36
CA THR A 64 -2.44 -7.35 -1.49
C THR A 64 -3.63 -6.58 -0.93
N ILE A 65 -4.65 -6.25 -1.72
CA ILE A 65 -5.89 -5.61 -1.22
C ILE A 65 -6.55 -6.48 -0.14
N SER A 66 -6.61 -7.80 -0.34
CA SER A 66 -7.20 -8.72 0.64
C SER A 66 -6.40 -8.74 1.95
N ILE A 67 -5.07 -8.72 1.87
CA ILE A 67 -4.16 -8.65 3.03
C ILE A 67 -4.34 -7.32 3.76
N THR A 68 -4.42 -6.21 3.03
CA THR A 68 -4.66 -4.87 3.57
C THR A 68 -5.95 -4.82 4.40
N VAL A 69 -7.05 -5.38 3.89
CA VAL A 69 -8.30 -5.47 4.65
C VAL A 69 -8.14 -6.28 5.95
N ALA A 70 -7.43 -7.40 5.88
CA ALA A 70 -7.17 -8.24 7.07
C ALA A 70 -6.27 -7.52 8.09
N GLU A 71 -5.25 -6.81 7.63
CA GLU A 71 -4.33 -6.04 8.47
C GLU A 71 -5.05 -4.92 9.21
N VAL A 72 -5.88 -4.11 8.53
CA VAL A 72 -6.64 -3.02 9.18
C VAL A 72 -7.59 -3.56 10.24
N ALA A 73 -8.29 -4.67 9.96
CA ALA A 73 -9.17 -5.29 10.94
C ALA A 73 -8.40 -5.73 12.19
N LEU A 74 -7.25 -6.39 12.01
CA LEU A 74 -6.39 -6.84 13.11
C LEU A 74 -5.78 -5.65 13.87
N GLY A 75 -5.25 -4.66 13.15
CA GLY A 75 -4.61 -3.48 13.72
C GLY A 75 -5.57 -2.66 14.56
N LEU A 76 -6.79 -2.42 14.07
CA LEU A 76 -7.83 -1.73 14.83
C LEU A 76 -8.30 -2.54 16.04
N ALA A 77 -8.45 -3.86 15.92
CA ALA A 77 -8.83 -4.72 17.04
C ALA A 77 -7.81 -4.65 18.19
N ILE A 78 -6.51 -4.68 17.87
CA ILE A 78 -5.43 -4.55 18.86
C ILE A 78 -5.47 -3.16 19.51
N VAL A 79 -5.67 -2.10 18.72
CA VAL A 79 -5.77 -0.74 19.26
C VAL A 79 -6.92 -0.62 20.25
N ILE A 80 -8.11 -1.12 19.91
CA ILE A 80 -9.29 -1.07 20.79
C ILE A 80 -9.07 -1.91 22.06
N LEU A 81 -8.37 -3.04 21.98
CA LEU A 81 -8.12 -3.91 23.14
C LEU A 81 -7.17 -3.26 24.17
N ILE A 82 -6.23 -2.44 23.70
CA ILE A 82 -5.19 -1.83 24.54
C ILE A 82 -5.70 -0.56 25.25
N PHE A 83 -6.75 0.09 24.73
CA PHE A 83 -7.34 1.31 25.27
C PHE A 83 -8.68 1.05 25.97
#